data_AF-A0A357EE76-F1
#
_entry.id   AF-A0A357EE76-F1
#
_cell.length_a   1.000
_cell.length_b   1.000
_cell.length_c   1.000
_cell.angle_alpha   90.00
_cell.angle_beta   90.00
_cell.angle_gamma   90.00
#
_symmetry.space_group_name_H-M   'P 1'
#
loop_
_entity.id
_entity.type
_entity.pdbx_description
1 polymer ?
#
loop_
_entity_poly.entity_id
_entity_poly.type
_entity_poly.pdbx_seq_one_letter_code
_entity_poly.pdbx_strand_id
1 'polypeptide(L)' 'PRSPAAEPAEFDDLFEDALSALVHLGYRAQDAKEALKRVTKAASGSMALKELIREGLKELARG' A
#
# COMPACT_ATOMS: atom_id res chain seq x y z
N PRO A 1 -25.59 -14.96 -13.49
CA PRO A 1 -25.14 -13.67 -12.89
C PRO A 1 -23.74 -13.84 -12.27
N ARG A 2 -22.86 -12.85 -12.45
CA ARG A 2 -21.39 -12.92 -12.27
C ARG A 2 -20.94 -13.47 -10.89
N SER A 3 -19.81 -14.18 -10.95
CA SER A 3 -19.13 -14.98 -9.94
C SER A 3 -18.68 -14.24 -8.67
N PRO A 4 -18.60 -14.91 -7.51
CA PRO A 4 -17.83 -14.45 -6.35
C PRO A 4 -16.37 -14.89 -6.52
N ALA A 5 -15.58 -14.10 -7.25
CA ALA A 5 -14.13 -14.23 -7.26
C ALA A 5 -13.55 -12.88 -6.84
N ALA A 6 -13.65 -12.56 -5.56
CA ALA A 6 -13.22 -11.29 -5.01
C ALA A 6 -12.59 -11.48 -3.63
N GLU A 7 -11.62 -12.39 -3.50
CA GLU A 7 -10.86 -12.58 -2.26
C GLU A 7 -9.41 -13.00 -2.61
N PRO A 8 -8.69 -12.17 -3.40
CA PRO A 8 -7.49 -11.48 -2.88
C PRO A 8 -7.24 -10.07 -3.47
N ALA A 9 -8.17 -9.55 -4.29
CA ALA A 9 -7.97 -8.29 -5.04
C ALA A 9 -7.95 -7.05 -4.14
N GLU A 10 -8.73 -7.03 -3.05
CA GLU A 10 -8.87 -5.85 -2.19
C GLU A 10 -7.52 -5.36 -1.63
N PHE A 11 -6.59 -6.27 -1.36
CA PHE A 11 -5.26 -5.87 -0.88
C PHE A 11 -4.39 -5.27 -1.98
N ASP A 12 -4.51 -5.78 -3.20
CA ASP A 12 -3.78 -5.28 -4.37
C ASP A 12 -4.34 -3.90 -4.77
N ASP A 13 -5.66 -3.72 -4.71
CA ASP A 13 -6.33 -2.43 -4.92
C ASP A 13 -5.90 -1.39 -3.86
N LEU A 14 -5.85 -1.78 -2.58
CA LEU A 14 -5.36 -0.91 -1.50
C LEU A 14 -3.88 -0.54 -1.66
N PHE A 15 -3.05 -1.48 -2.15
CA PHE A 15 -1.64 -1.25 -2.39
C PHE A 15 -1.42 -0.24 -3.52
N GLU A 16 -2.12 -0.42 -4.64
CA GLU A 16 -2.03 0.48 -5.79
C GLU A 16 -2.60 1.87 -5.47
N ASP A 17 -3.69 1.96 -4.69
CA ASP A 17 -4.22 3.24 -4.19
C ASP A 17 -3.22 3.95 -3.28
N ALA A 18 -2.58 3.22 -2.34
CA ALA A 18 -1.57 3.78 -1.47
C ALA A 18 -0.35 4.26 -2.27
N LEU A 19 0.10 3.47 -3.24
CA LEU A 19 1.22 3.80 -4.12
C LEU A 19 0.92 5.07 -4.91
N SER A 20 -0.25 5.14 -5.52
CA SER A 20 -0.72 6.31 -6.25
C SER A 20 -0.76 7.55 -5.36
N ALA A 21 -1.29 7.43 -4.14
CA ALA A 21 -1.32 8.54 -3.20
C ALA A 21 0.10 9.04 -2.85
N LEU A 22 1.03 8.13 -2.55
CA LEU A 22 2.42 8.49 -2.26
C LEU A 22 3.11 9.17 -3.45
N VAL A 23 2.88 8.68 -4.66
CA VAL A 23 3.42 9.32 -5.88
C VAL A 23 2.83 10.71 -6.10
N HIS A 24 1.52 10.88 -5.88
CA HIS A 24 0.87 12.19 -5.94
C HIS A 24 1.36 13.17 -4.86
N LEU A 25 1.86 12.66 -3.73
CA LEU A 25 2.51 13.47 -2.68
C LEU A 25 3.94 13.89 -3.05
N GLY A 26 4.50 13.37 -4.15
CA GLY A 26 5.83 13.72 -4.65
C GLY A 26 6.92 12.68 -4.39
N TYR A 27 6.58 11.50 -3.86
CA TYR A 27 7.53 10.41 -3.69
C TYR A 27 7.74 9.64 -5.00
N ARG A 28 8.91 9.04 -5.20
CA ARG A 28 9.13 8.20 -6.39
C ARG A 28 8.37 6.89 -6.26
N ALA A 29 7.80 6.44 -7.37
CA ALA A 29 7.05 5.19 -7.41
C ALA A 29 7.88 3.97 -6.96
N GLN A 30 9.19 3.94 -7.26
CA GLN A 30 10.08 2.86 -6.78
C GLN A 30 10.21 2.89 -5.25
N ASP A 31 10.59 4.04 -4.68
CA ASP A 31 10.77 4.18 -3.23
C ASP A 31 9.46 3.88 -2.49
N ALA A 32 8.34 4.44 -2.96
CA ALA A 32 7.02 4.22 -2.40
C ALA A 32 6.61 2.75 -2.45
N LYS A 33 6.86 2.06 -3.57
CA LYS A 33 6.56 0.63 -3.72
C LYS A 33 7.42 -0.22 -2.78
N GLU A 34 8.69 0.11 -2.60
CA GLU A 34 9.58 -0.58 -1.67
C GLU A 34 9.15 -0.39 -0.21
N ALA A 35 8.83 0.85 0.18
CA ALA A 35 8.33 1.17 1.51
C ALA A 35 7.03 0.43 1.81
N LEU A 36 6.06 0.48 0.89
CA LEU A 36 4.79 -0.24 1.03
C LEU A 36 5.00 -1.76 1.14
N LYS A 37 5.92 -2.35 0.36
CA LYS A 37 6.27 -3.78 0.47
C LYS A 37 6.84 -4.16 1.83
N ARG A 38 7.62 -3.27 2.46
CA ARG A 38 8.16 -3.50 3.81
C ARG A 38 7.05 -3.44 4.85
N VAL A 39 6.18 -2.45 4.74
CA VAL A 39 5.00 -2.29 5.61
C VAL A 39 4.08 -3.49 5.49
N THR A 40 3.73 -3.92 4.28
CA THR A 40 2.84 -5.07 4.07
C THR A 40 3.44 -6.39 4.52
N LYS A 41 4.76 -6.57 4.41
CA LYS A 41 5.45 -7.72 5.01
C LYS A 41 5.46 -7.70 6.54
N ALA A 42 5.60 -6.52 7.14
CA ALA A 42 5.57 -6.35 8.59
C ALA A 42 4.14 -6.43 9.16
N ALA A 43 3.14 -6.08 8.35
CA ALA A 43 1.74 -6.11 8.67
C ALA A 43 1.19 -7.55 8.58
N SER A 44 1.00 -8.21 9.71
CA SER A 44 0.41 -9.56 9.74
C SER A 44 -1.13 -9.56 9.77
N GLY A 45 -1.79 -8.56 9.17
CA GLY A 45 -3.24 -8.39 9.21
C GLY A 45 -3.80 -7.40 8.19
N SER A 46 -5.13 -7.27 8.15
CA SER A 46 -5.81 -6.34 7.24
C SER A 46 -5.57 -4.90 7.69
N MET A 47 -4.78 -4.14 6.91
CA MET A 47 -4.54 -2.72 7.13
C MET A 47 -5.46 -1.89 6.25
N ALA A 48 -6.07 -0.85 6.82
CA ALA A 48 -6.81 0.14 6.05
C ALA A 48 -5.84 0.98 5.18
N LEU A 49 -6.33 1.46 4.03
CA LEU A 49 -5.58 2.32 3.09
C LEU A 49 -4.80 3.43 3.78
N LYS A 50 -5.48 4.12 4.72
CA LYS A 50 -4.92 5.28 5.43
C LYS A 50 -3.75 4.89 6.33
N GLU A 51 -3.80 3.73 6.98
CA GLU A 51 -2.71 3.23 7.81
C GLU A 51 -1.55 2.77 6.93
N LEU A 52 -1.84 2.11 5.81
CA LEU A 52 -0.84 1.70 4.83
C LEU A 52 -0.06 2.90 4.26
N ILE A 53 -0.74 3.98 3.89
CA ILE A 53 -0.10 5.24 3.45
C ILE A 53 0.75 5.84 4.57
N ARG A 54 0.22 5.87 5.81
CA ARG A 54 0.92 6.48 6.95
C ARG A 54 2.20 5.73 7.32
N GLU A 55 2.14 4.41 7.36
CA GLU A 55 3.31 3.56 7.60
C GLU A 55 4.28 3.63 6.42
N GLY A 56 3.78 3.66 5.18
CA GLY A 56 4.60 3.87 3.99
C GLY A 56 5.37 5.19 4.04
N LEU A 57 4.72 6.29 4.45
CA LEU A 57 5.37 7.59 4.67
C LEU A 57 6.43 7.55 5.77
N LYS A 58 6.18 6.83 6.87
CA LYS A 58 7.17 6.68 7.95
C LYS A 58 8.40 5.91 7.47
N GLU A 59 8.22 4.84 6.70
CA GLU A 59 9.33 4.08 6.13
C GLU A 59 10.12 4.93 5.13
N LEU A 60 9.44 5.68 4.26
CA LEU A 60 10.08 6.62 3.33
C LEU A 60 10.85 7.73 4.04
N ALA A 61 10.41 8.18 5.21
CA ALA A 61 11.08 9.20 6.01
C ALA A 61 12.23 8.64 6.87
N ARG A 62 12.28 7.32 7.09
CA ARG A 62 13.33 6.61 7.83
C ARG A 62 14.45 6.07 6.94
N GLY A 63 14.15 5.84 5.66
CA GLY A 63 15.07 5.33 4.64
C GLY A 63 16.04 6.37 4.10
#